data_AF-A0A844XXF8-F1
#
_entry.id   AF-A0A844XXF8-F1
#
_cell.length_a   1.000
_cell.length_b   1.000
_cell.length_c   1.000
_cell.angle_alpha   90.00
_cell.angle_beta   90.00
_cell.angle_gamma   90.00
#
_symmetry.space_group_name_H-M   'P 1'
#
loop_
_entity.id
_entity.type
_entity.pdbx_description
1 polymer ?
#
loop_
_entity_poly.entity_id
_entity_poly.type
_entity_poly.pdbx_seq_one_letter_code
_entity_poly.pdbx_strand_id
1 'polypeptide(L)'
;MNLENGLRALRTSSLVVRISAIVVLLAGVAQLVLGGIAVKQEYERIAEIEELSRQNTYYGYQLQQRAIDQQYNRSSSAFFIQGRFMPSEDSMKPDAPGLISLIVLLLSGLVFVGAALFWVFRANSNLAQVGIKSKYSPALATAAYLIPVANLSLPFESMRELHNRSHGEEEDFAHSPVEDVTAWWTAMMVGMLIFSAMIVKFALDVGTNLVIMTPIWMEFTIIAFALVLLLGSAWLFGRLTRSITAAQAEYLPQVDTSALADAAPARPTVTIIGT
;
A
#
# COMPACT_ATOMS: atom_id res chain seq x y z
N MET A 1 18.04 -23.41 -11.98
CA MET A 1 16.64 -23.87 -11.82
C MET A 1 16.07 -24.02 -13.23
N ASN A 2 15.27 -25.05 -13.54
CA ASN A 2 14.64 -25.17 -14.87
C ASN A 2 13.62 -24.03 -15.06
N LEU A 3 13.63 -23.36 -16.22
CA LEU A 3 12.71 -22.28 -16.59
C LEU A 3 11.24 -22.67 -16.36
N GLU A 4 10.87 -23.91 -16.68
CA GLU A 4 9.51 -24.41 -16.46
C GLU A 4 9.09 -24.36 -14.97
N ASN A 5 10.00 -24.74 -14.08
CA ASN A 5 9.76 -24.68 -12.64
C ASN A 5 9.64 -23.22 -12.17
N GLY A 6 10.43 -22.32 -12.75
CA GLY A 6 10.34 -20.87 -12.51
C GLY A 6 8.99 -20.29 -12.93
N LEU A 7 8.50 -20.65 -14.11
CA LEU A 7 7.19 -20.20 -14.63
C LEU A 7 6.01 -20.75 -13.83
N ARG A 8 6.06 -22.03 -13.42
CA ARG A 8 5.06 -22.60 -12.51
C ARG A 8 5.05 -21.88 -11.17
N ALA A 9 6.24 -21.64 -10.60
CA ALA A 9 6.40 -20.93 -9.34
C ALA A 9 5.90 -19.47 -9.43
N LEU A 10 6.09 -18.81 -10.58
CA LEU A 10 5.59 -17.46 -10.85
C LEU A 10 4.06 -17.41 -10.93
N ARG A 11 3.43 -18.38 -11.60
CA ARG A 11 1.96 -18.50 -11.65
C ARG A 11 1.36 -18.67 -10.25
N THR A 12 1.97 -19.54 -9.43
CA THR A 12 1.53 -19.74 -8.04
C THR A 12 1.69 -18.47 -7.21
N SER A 13 2.83 -17.76 -7.31
CA SER A 13 3.01 -16.51 -6.55
C SER A 13 2.09 -15.40 -7.04
N SER A 14 1.79 -15.31 -8.35
CA SER A 14 0.80 -14.35 -8.87
C SER A 14 -0.60 -14.64 -8.33
N LEU A 15 -0.99 -15.92 -8.22
CA LEU A 15 -2.26 -16.30 -7.60
C LEU A 15 -2.32 -15.87 -6.13
N VAL A 16 -1.24 -16.11 -5.36
CA VAL A 16 -1.16 -15.70 -3.95
C VAL A 16 -1.30 -14.19 -3.80
N VAL A 17 -0.60 -13.39 -4.63
CA VAL A 17 -0.71 -11.92 -4.63
C VAL A 17 -2.14 -11.46 -4.91
N ARG A 18 -2.85 -12.10 -5.83
CA ARG A 18 -4.23 -11.75 -6.16
C ARG A 18 -5.19 -12.09 -5.03
N ILE A 19 -5.03 -13.26 -4.41
CA ILE A 19 -5.86 -13.66 -3.27
C ILE A 19 -5.62 -12.71 -2.10
N SER A 20 -4.36 -12.39 -1.77
CA SER A 20 -4.06 -11.45 -0.70
C SER A 20 -4.57 -10.03 -1.01
N ALA A 21 -4.50 -9.57 -2.26
CA ALA A 21 -5.12 -8.32 -2.68
C ALA A 21 -6.64 -8.31 -2.42
N ILE A 22 -7.35 -9.39 -2.75
CA ILE A 22 -8.79 -9.52 -2.47
C ILE A 22 -9.06 -9.49 -0.96
N VAL A 23 -8.26 -10.16 -0.15
CA VAL A 23 -8.41 -10.14 1.32
C VAL A 23 -8.20 -8.72 1.86
N VAL A 24 -7.17 -8.00 1.39
CA VAL A 24 -6.92 -6.59 1.77
C VAL A 24 -8.09 -5.69 1.35
N LEU A 25 -8.63 -5.90 0.14
CA LEU A 25 -9.82 -5.18 -0.32
C LEU A 25 -11.02 -5.39 0.61
N LEU A 26 -11.32 -6.63 0.96
CA LEU A 26 -12.43 -6.95 1.85
C LEU A 26 -12.23 -6.38 3.26
N ALA A 27 -11.01 -6.49 3.81
CA ALA A 27 -10.67 -5.92 5.12
C ALA A 27 -10.79 -4.39 5.11
N GLY A 28 -10.31 -3.73 4.05
CA GLY A 28 -10.40 -2.28 3.89
C GLY A 28 -11.85 -1.80 3.76
N VAL A 29 -12.68 -2.49 2.98
CA VAL A 29 -14.11 -2.17 2.86
C VAL A 29 -14.82 -2.35 4.20
N ALA A 30 -14.54 -3.44 4.93
CA ALA A 30 -15.09 -3.63 6.26
C ALA A 30 -14.71 -2.49 7.22
N GLN A 31 -13.46 -2.03 7.16
CA GLN A 31 -12.98 -0.89 7.96
C GLN A 31 -13.73 0.41 7.61
N LEU A 32 -14.00 0.67 6.32
CA LEU A 32 -14.76 1.84 5.88
C LEU A 32 -16.20 1.80 6.42
N VAL A 33 -16.86 0.64 6.36
CA VAL A 33 -18.22 0.47 6.87
C VAL A 33 -18.26 0.68 8.38
N LEU A 34 -17.36 0.05 9.13
CA LEU A 34 -17.28 0.20 10.58
C LEU A 34 -16.98 1.66 10.98
N GLY A 35 -16.06 2.32 10.27
CA GLY A 35 -15.77 3.74 10.47
C GLY A 35 -16.97 4.65 10.18
N GLY A 36 -17.74 4.36 9.12
CA GLY A 36 -18.96 5.12 8.81
C GLY A 36 -20.03 4.98 9.89
N ILE A 37 -20.23 3.77 10.44
CA ILE A 37 -21.13 3.53 11.57
C ILE A 37 -20.65 4.30 12.82
N ALA A 38 -19.34 4.31 13.08
CA ALA A 38 -18.73 5.08 14.17
C ALA A 38 -19.10 6.56 14.13
N VAL A 39 -18.86 7.17 12.96
CA VAL A 39 -19.09 8.59 12.73
C VAL A 39 -20.56 8.92 12.95
N LYS A 40 -21.46 8.08 12.42
CA LYS A 40 -22.90 8.24 12.62
C LYS A 40 -23.29 8.22 14.11
N GLN A 41 -22.79 7.24 14.86
CA GLN A 41 -23.09 7.11 16.30
C GLN A 41 -22.60 8.32 17.11
N GLU A 42 -21.44 8.86 16.78
CA GLU A 42 -20.93 10.05 17.46
C GLU A 42 -21.77 11.29 17.15
N TYR A 43 -22.28 11.43 15.91
CA TYR A 43 -23.22 12.50 15.59
C TYR A 43 -24.53 12.40 16.37
N GLU A 44 -25.10 11.20 16.48
CA GLU A 44 -26.32 10.96 17.28
C GLU A 44 -26.08 11.33 18.76
N ARG A 45 -24.92 10.95 19.31
CA ARG A 45 -24.52 11.31 20.67
C ARG A 45 -24.35 12.81 20.87
N ILE A 46 -23.69 13.51 19.94
CA ILE A 46 -23.53 14.97 20.01
C ILE A 46 -24.90 15.65 19.99
N ALA A 47 -25.82 15.19 19.13
CA ALA A 47 -27.17 15.73 19.06
C ALA A 47 -27.95 15.52 20.38
N GLU A 48 -27.85 14.35 21.01
CA GLU A 48 -28.46 14.08 22.31
C GLU A 48 -27.90 14.98 23.42
N ILE A 49 -26.57 15.17 23.45
CA ILE A 49 -25.92 16.08 24.41
C ILE A 49 -26.41 17.53 24.19
N GLU A 50 -26.56 17.95 22.93
CA GLU A 50 -27.07 19.28 22.60
C GLU A 50 -28.52 19.43 23.08
N GLU A 51 -29.38 18.43 22.87
CA GLU A 51 -30.77 18.44 23.33
C GLU A 51 -30.87 18.50 24.86
N LEU A 52 -30.09 17.68 25.58
CA LEU A 52 -30.00 17.71 27.04
C LEU A 52 -29.50 19.07 27.55
N SER A 53 -28.55 19.70 26.83
CA SER A 53 -28.04 21.02 27.18
C SER A 53 -29.09 22.12 27.03
N ARG A 54 -30.02 21.99 26.08
CA ARG A 54 -31.13 22.94 25.90
C ARG A 54 -32.17 22.83 27.03
N GLN A 55 -32.30 21.66 27.66
CA GLN A 55 -33.24 21.43 28.76
C GLN A 55 -32.73 21.91 30.13
N ASN A 56 -31.41 21.98 30.34
CA ASN A 56 -30.82 22.38 31.62
C ASN A 56 -30.63 23.91 31.74
N THR A 57 -31.05 24.49 32.86
CA THR A 57 -30.98 25.94 33.17
C THR A 57 -29.61 26.57 32.89
N TYR A 58 -29.60 27.86 32.52
CA TYR A 58 -28.47 28.67 32.02
C TYR A 58 -27.09 28.49 32.72
N TYR A 59 -27.05 28.14 34.01
CA TYR A 59 -25.80 27.88 34.74
C TYR A 59 -25.20 26.49 34.49
N GLY A 60 -26.02 25.48 34.17
CA GLY A 60 -25.54 24.16 33.74
C GLY A 60 -24.89 24.20 32.36
N TYR A 61 -25.42 25.06 31.48
CA TYR A 61 -24.97 25.20 30.09
C TYR A 61 -23.49 25.59 29.99
N GLN A 62 -23.01 26.57 30.76
CA GLN A 62 -21.60 27.00 30.64
C GLN A 62 -20.58 25.98 31.16
N LEU A 63 -20.90 25.27 32.25
CA LEU A 63 -20.04 24.21 32.76
C LEU A 63 -20.03 23.01 31.80
N GLN A 64 -21.19 22.66 31.27
CA GLN A 64 -21.33 21.58 30.31
C GLN A 64 -20.66 21.92 28.97
N GLN A 65 -20.78 23.16 28.50
CA GLN A 65 -20.12 23.61 27.27
C GLN A 65 -18.61 23.68 27.41
N ARG A 66 -18.07 24.11 28.56
CA ARG A 66 -16.62 24.00 28.81
C ARG A 66 -16.13 22.56 28.87
N ALA A 67 -16.94 21.65 29.43
CA ALA A 67 -16.63 20.22 29.41
C ALA A 67 -16.69 19.65 27.99
N ILE A 68 -17.70 20.04 27.19
CA ILE A 68 -17.84 19.67 25.79
C ILE A 68 -16.68 20.24 24.98
N ASP A 69 -16.31 21.50 25.12
CA ASP A 69 -15.21 22.14 24.40
C ASP A 69 -13.86 21.51 24.79
N GLN A 70 -13.64 21.19 26.07
CA GLN A 70 -12.46 20.43 26.50
C GLN A 70 -12.46 19.00 25.94
N GLN A 71 -13.63 18.37 25.85
CA GLN A 71 -13.76 17.01 25.34
C GLN A 71 -13.64 16.97 23.82
N TYR A 72 -14.16 17.98 23.13
CA TYR A 72 -14.11 18.19 21.68
C TYR A 72 -12.67 18.49 21.24
N ASN A 73 -11.98 19.42 21.92
CA ASN A 73 -10.56 19.72 21.69
C ASN A 73 -9.63 18.54 21.99
N ARG A 74 -9.98 17.68 22.94
CA ARG A 74 -9.25 16.42 23.18
C ARG A 74 -9.64 15.31 22.21
N SER A 75 -10.81 15.39 21.57
CA SER A 75 -11.35 14.29 20.79
C SER A 75 -10.80 14.23 19.37
N SER A 76 -10.64 15.33 18.63
CA SER A 76 -10.34 15.26 17.19
C SER A 76 -9.05 14.49 16.85
N SER A 77 -7.98 14.67 17.61
CA SER A 77 -6.71 13.95 17.38
C SER A 77 -6.64 12.59 18.09
N ALA A 78 -7.32 12.44 19.22
CA ALA A 78 -7.46 11.18 19.94
C ALA A 78 -8.44 10.20 19.27
N PHE A 79 -9.33 10.68 18.40
CA PHE A 79 -10.44 9.95 17.79
C PHE A 79 -9.96 8.74 16.98
N PHE A 80 -8.87 8.88 16.21
CA PHE A 80 -8.38 7.83 15.31
C PHE A 80 -7.28 6.93 15.90
N ILE A 81 -6.43 7.41 16.82
CA ILE A 81 -5.27 6.62 17.29
C ILE A 81 -5.46 6.04 18.69
N GLN A 82 -6.27 6.64 19.57
CA GLN A 82 -6.59 6.01 20.86
C GLN A 82 -7.67 4.94 20.75
N GLY A 83 -8.19 4.66 19.54
CA GLY A 83 -9.30 3.72 19.37
C GLY A 83 -10.45 4.08 20.29
N ARG A 84 -10.79 5.38 20.42
CA ARG A 84 -11.85 5.90 21.30
C ARG A 84 -13.26 5.60 20.72
N PHE A 85 -13.44 4.45 20.06
CA PHE A 85 -14.15 3.25 20.55
C PHE A 85 -13.71 2.54 21.84
N MET A 86 -13.00 3.17 22.76
CA MET A 86 -12.94 2.72 24.14
C MET A 86 -14.08 3.43 24.87
N PRO A 87 -15.13 2.69 25.25
CA PRO A 87 -15.92 3.06 26.43
C PRO A 87 -15.00 3.35 27.64
N SER A 88 -15.54 3.54 28.85
CA SER A 88 -14.71 3.65 30.06
C SER A 88 -13.61 2.56 30.12
N GLU A 89 -12.55 2.73 30.93
CA GLU A 89 -11.46 1.73 31.10
C GLU A 89 -11.94 0.25 31.18
N ASP A 90 -13.20 0.02 31.55
CA ASP A 90 -13.94 -1.25 31.50
C ASP A 90 -14.15 -1.91 30.12
N SER A 91 -13.70 -1.29 29.02
CA SER A 91 -14.13 -1.63 27.66
C SER A 91 -13.03 -1.79 26.61
N MET A 92 -11.77 -1.72 27.03
CA MET A 92 -10.68 -2.38 26.30
C MET A 92 -10.83 -3.91 26.42
N LYS A 93 -12.00 -4.44 26.09
CA LYS A 93 -12.16 -5.87 25.90
C LYS A 93 -11.64 -6.20 24.49
N PRO A 94 -10.80 -7.23 24.34
CA PRO A 94 -10.24 -7.64 23.04
C PRO A 94 -11.28 -7.98 21.96
N ASP A 95 -12.57 -8.01 22.30
CA ASP A 95 -13.70 -8.32 21.43
C ASP A 95 -14.27 -7.10 20.68
N ALA A 96 -13.70 -5.90 20.87
CA ALA A 96 -14.14 -4.71 20.14
C ALA A 96 -13.95 -4.91 18.61
N PRO A 97 -15.03 -4.87 17.81
CA PRO A 97 -14.99 -5.22 16.39
C PRO A 97 -14.05 -4.34 15.57
N GLY A 98 -13.85 -3.08 15.97
CA GLY A 98 -12.92 -2.15 15.32
C GLY A 98 -11.43 -2.50 15.54
N LEU A 99 -11.08 -3.06 16.70
CA LEU A 99 -9.70 -3.51 16.95
C LEU A 99 -9.40 -4.77 16.14
N ILE A 100 -10.35 -5.72 16.10
CA ILE A 100 -10.24 -6.94 15.31
C ILE A 100 -10.10 -6.61 13.82
N SER A 101 -10.94 -5.71 13.28
CA SER A 101 -10.87 -5.33 11.87
C SER A 101 -9.55 -4.64 11.51
N LEU A 102 -9.03 -3.79 12.41
CA LEU A 102 -7.72 -3.17 12.23
C LEU A 102 -6.59 -4.21 12.21
N ILE A 103 -6.59 -5.16 13.14
CA ILE A 103 -5.58 -6.24 13.17
C ILE A 103 -5.65 -7.08 11.89
N VAL A 104 -6.85 -7.44 11.44
CA VAL A 104 -7.06 -8.18 10.19
C VAL A 104 -6.53 -7.39 8.99
N LEU A 105 -6.79 -6.08 8.93
CA LEU A 105 -6.29 -5.21 7.88
C LEU A 105 -4.75 -5.14 7.88
N LEU A 106 -4.12 -4.99 9.04
CA LEU A 106 -2.66 -4.94 9.16
C LEU A 106 -2.00 -6.27 8.78
N LEU A 107 -2.52 -7.39 9.28
CA LEU A 107 -1.98 -8.72 8.96
C LEU A 107 -2.16 -9.06 7.48
N SER A 108 -3.34 -8.77 6.90
CA SER A 108 -3.57 -8.97 5.47
C SER A 108 -2.66 -8.09 4.61
N GLY A 109 -2.45 -6.84 5.01
CA GLY A 109 -1.48 -5.94 4.37
C GLY A 109 -0.05 -6.48 4.39
N LEU A 110 0.40 -6.99 5.54
CA LEU A 110 1.73 -7.57 5.68
C LEU A 110 1.92 -8.81 4.78
N VAL A 111 0.91 -9.70 4.75
CA VAL A 111 0.90 -10.86 3.86
C VAL A 111 0.93 -10.44 2.39
N PHE A 112 0.15 -9.42 2.02
CA PHE A 112 0.15 -8.87 0.67
C PHE A 112 1.52 -8.33 0.26
N VAL A 113 2.16 -7.50 1.10
CA VAL A 113 3.49 -6.95 0.83
C VAL A 113 4.52 -8.06 0.68
N GLY A 114 4.55 -9.05 1.60
CA GLY A 114 5.46 -10.19 1.51
C GLY A 114 5.28 -10.99 0.22
N ALA A 115 4.03 -11.28 -0.16
CA ALA A 115 3.72 -11.96 -1.41
C ALA A 115 4.13 -11.15 -2.64
N ALA A 116 3.89 -9.83 -2.63
CA ALA A 116 4.23 -8.92 -3.70
C ALA A 116 5.74 -8.85 -3.93
N LEU A 117 6.53 -8.62 -2.87
CA LEU A 117 7.99 -8.57 -2.95
C LEU A 117 8.58 -9.88 -3.46
N PHE A 118 8.07 -11.01 -2.96
CA PHE A 118 8.50 -12.32 -3.42
C PHE A 118 8.17 -12.57 -4.90
N TRP A 119 7.00 -12.11 -5.36
CA TRP A 119 6.63 -12.17 -6.76
C TRP A 119 7.54 -11.28 -7.64
N VAL A 120 7.83 -10.04 -7.22
CA VAL A 120 8.73 -9.12 -7.94
C VAL A 120 10.13 -9.71 -8.09
N PHE A 121 10.67 -10.29 -7.02
CA PHE A 121 11.96 -10.97 -7.04
C PHE A 121 11.97 -12.11 -8.08
N ARG A 122 10.94 -12.95 -8.09
CA ARG A 122 10.83 -14.09 -9.01
C ARG A 122 10.67 -13.64 -10.46
N ALA A 123 9.81 -12.67 -10.72
CA ALA A 123 9.54 -12.16 -12.07
C ALA A 123 10.80 -11.61 -12.72
N ASN A 124 11.61 -10.83 -11.98
CA ASN A 124 12.90 -10.34 -12.45
C ASN A 124 13.93 -11.49 -12.60
N SER A 125 13.92 -12.45 -11.67
CA SER A 125 14.84 -13.60 -11.72
C SER A 125 14.60 -14.48 -12.95
N ASN A 126 13.35 -14.57 -13.45
CA ASN A 126 13.03 -15.31 -14.66
C ASN A 126 13.61 -14.64 -15.90
N LEU A 127 13.54 -13.31 -16.02
CA LEU A 127 14.20 -12.57 -17.12
C LEU A 127 15.71 -12.79 -17.10
N ALA A 128 16.33 -12.69 -15.92
CA ALA A 128 17.77 -12.90 -15.77
C ALA A 128 18.21 -14.32 -16.15
N GLN A 129 17.40 -15.35 -15.84
CA GLN A 129 17.71 -16.74 -16.16
C GLN A 129 17.75 -17.04 -17.67
N VAL A 130 16.97 -16.32 -18.48
CA VAL A 130 16.99 -16.46 -19.94
C VAL A 130 17.97 -15.50 -20.63
N GLY A 131 18.76 -14.75 -19.86
CA GLY A 131 19.74 -13.81 -20.40
C GLY A 131 19.15 -12.50 -20.93
N ILE A 132 17.87 -12.21 -20.67
CA ILE A 132 17.28 -10.91 -21.00
C ILE A 132 17.93 -9.86 -20.10
N LYS A 133 18.64 -8.91 -20.71
CA LYS A 133 19.23 -7.77 -20.01
C LYS A 133 18.13 -6.92 -19.39
N SER A 134 18.35 -6.56 -18.13
CA SER A 134 17.54 -5.63 -17.34
C SER A 134 18.48 -4.76 -16.53
N LYS A 135 18.16 -3.48 -16.39
CA LYS A 135 18.88 -2.51 -15.57
C LYS A 135 18.75 -2.83 -14.08
N TYR A 136 17.61 -3.38 -13.66
CA TYR A 136 17.34 -3.72 -12.27
C TYR A 136 17.55 -5.22 -12.04
N SER A 137 18.51 -5.55 -11.17
CA SER A 137 18.68 -6.92 -10.69
C SER A 137 17.49 -7.33 -9.82
N PRO A 138 17.17 -8.65 -9.70
CA PRO A 138 16.06 -9.10 -8.87
C PRO A 138 16.15 -8.63 -7.41
N ALA A 139 17.36 -8.62 -6.86
CA ALA A 139 17.61 -8.13 -5.51
C ALA A 139 17.40 -6.61 -5.40
N LEU A 140 17.90 -5.83 -6.36
CA LEU A 140 17.76 -4.38 -6.36
C LEU A 140 16.29 -3.95 -6.53
N ALA A 141 15.57 -4.58 -7.47
CA ALA A 141 14.15 -4.31 -7.72
C ALA A 141 13.30 -4.57 -6.46
N THR A 142 13.64 -5.60 -5.68
CA THR A 142 12.91 -5.95 -4.45
C THR A 142 13.33 -5.06 -3.27
N ALA A 143 14.63 -4.80 -3.11
CA ALA A 143 15.17 -3.98 -2.02
C ALA A 143 14.73 -2.51 -2.11
N ALA A 144 14.47 -2.02 -3.32
CA ALA A 144 13.99 -0.65 -3.54
C ALA A 144 12.70 -0.31 -2.77
N TYR A 145 11.83 -1.29 -2.51
CA TYR A 145 10.60 -1.09 -1.73
C TYR A 145 10.85 -0.88 -0.23
N LEU A 146 12.01 -1.31 0.27
CA LEU A 146 12.34 -1.26 1.70
C LEU A 146 13.16 -0.02 2.06
N ILE A 147 13.80 0.62 1.07
CA ILE A 147 14.64 1.80 1.27
C ILE A 147 13.79 3.05 1.01
N PRO A 148 13.52 3.91 2.01
CA PRO A 148 12.55 4.99 1.88
C PRO A 148 12.78 5.92 0.69
N VAL A 149 14.03 6.30 0.43
CA VAL A 149 14.39 7.20 -0.69
C VAL A 149 14.23 6.49 -2.04
N ALA A 150 14.66 5.23 -2.15
CA ALA A 150 14.51 4.44 -3.38
C ALA A 150 13.04 4.13 -3.68
N ASN A 151 12.23 3.92 -2.64
CA ASN A 151 10.81 3.61 -2.74
C ASN A 151 9.97 4.75 -3.35
N LEU A 152 10.55 5.91 -3.63
CA LEU A 152 9.85 7.00 -4.31
C LEU A 152 9.82 6.84 -5.85
N SER A 153 10.78 6.14 -6.45
CA SER A 153 10.92 6.06 -7.90
C SER A 153 11.34 4.70 -8.45
N LEU A 154 12.24 3.98 -7.78
CA LEU A 154 12.81 2.73 -8.32
C LEU A 154 11.76 1.62 -8.51
N PRO A 155 10.77 1.42 -7.60
CA PRO A 155 9.69 0.48 -7.85
C PRO A 155 8.89 0.76 -9.13
N PHE A 156 8.62 2.03 -9.43
CA PHE A 156 7.93 2.42 -10.65
C PHE A 156 8.76 2.11 -11.90
N GLU A 157 10.03 2.52 -11.90
CA GLU A 157 10.93 2.28 -13.03
C GLU A 157 11.15 0.78 -13.27
N SER A 158 11.41 0.02 -12.21
CA SER A 158 11.64 -1.42 -12.29
C SER A 158 10.40 -2.20 -12.71
N MET A 159 9.20 -1.80 -12.26
CA MET A 159 7.96 -2.46 -12.68
C MET A 159 7.63 -2.15 -14.14
N ARG A 160 7.90 -0.92 -14.61
CA ARG A 160 7.72 -0.53 -16.01
C ARG A 160 8.66 -1.31 -16.93
N GLU A 161 9.93 -1.40 -16.56
CA GLU A 161 10.90 -2.22 -17.29
C GLU A 161 10.53 -3.70 -17.26
N LEU A 162 10.20 -4.25 -16.09
CA LEU A 162 9.74 -5.63 -15.94
C LEU A 162 8.54 -5.91 -16.86
N HIS A 163 7.59 -4.98 -16.94
CA HIS A 163 6.43 -5.09 -17.83
C HIS A 163 6.87 -5.16 -19.30
N ASN A 164 7.60 -4.17 -19.80
CA ASN A 164 8.01 -4.09 -21.21
C ASN A 164 8.86 -5.30 -21.62
N ARG A 165 9.87 -5.65 -20.81
CA ARG A 165 10.76 -6.79 -21.08
C ARG A 165 10.03 -8.13 -21.04
N SER A 166 8.98 -8.26 -20.24
CA SER A 166 8.14 -9.46 -20.22
C SER A 166 7.27 -9.61 -21.47
N HIS A 167 6.98 -8.51 -22.17
CA HIS A 167 6.24 -8.49 -23.44
C HIS A 167 7.15 -8.55 -24.68
N GLY A 168 8.47 -8.73 -24.48
CA GLY A 168 9.43 -8.85 -25.56
C GLY A 168 9.90 -7.54 -26.18
N GLU A 169 9.57 -6.39 -25.58
CA GLU A 169 10.10 -5.09 -26.00
C GLU A 169 11.64 -5.08 -25.92
N GLU A 170 12.28 -4.45 -26.90
CA GLU A 170 13.74 -4.29 -26.95
C GLU A 170 14.27 -3.42 -25.79
N GLU A 171 15.59 -3.45 -25.57
CA GLU A 171 16.22 -2.73 -24.45
C GLU A 171 15.98 -1.21 -24.54
N ASP A 172 15.99 -0.66 -25.75
CA ASP A 172 15.74 0.77 -26.00
C ASP A 172 14.30 1.20 -25.64
N PHE A 173 13.34 0.26 -25.69
CA PHE A 173 11.94 0.48 -25.34
C PHE A 173 11.58 0.01 -23.92
N ALA A 174 12.57 -0.45 -23.14
CA ALA A 174 12.37 -0.88 -21.75
C ALA A 174 11.72 0.20 -20.86
N HIS A 175 11.91 1.47 -21.20
CA HIS A 175 11.39 2.61 -20.44
C HIS A 175 10.17 3.27 -21.08
N SER A 176 9.57 2.67 -22.12
CA SER A 176 8.31 3.15 -22.69
C SER A 176 7.20 3.22 -21.63
N PRO A 177 6.36 4.26 -21.64
CA PRO A 177 5.30 4.44 -20.66
C PRO A 177 4.29 3.29 -20.71
N VAL A 178 3.87 2.81 -19.53
CA VAL A 178 2.86 1.77 -19.38
C VAL A 178 1.75 2.29 -18.48
N GLU A 179 0.58 2.56 -19.04
CA GLU A 179 -0.55 3.21 -18.35
C GLU A 179 -0.94 2.48 -17.05
N ASP A 180 -1.03 1.14 -17.10
CA ASP A 180 -1.38 0.32 -15.94
C ASP A 180 -0.36 0.46 -14.79
N VAL A 181 0.94 0.58 -15.11
CA VAL A 181 2.02 0.78 -14.12
C VAL A 181 1.95 2.19 -13.53
N THR A 182 1.71 3.20 -14.37
CA THR A 182 1.53 4.59 -13.91
C THR A 182 0.32 4.73 -13.00
N ALA A 183 -0.84 4.19 -13.39
CA ALA A 183 -2.05 4.24 -12.58
C ALA A 183 -1.86 3.55 -11.21
N TRP A 184 -1.23 2.36 -11.19
CA TRP A 184 -0.92 1.63 -9.96
C TRP A 184 -0.05 2.46 -9.01
N TRP A 185 1.04 3.03 -9.55
CA TRP A 185 2.02 3.77 -8.77
C TRP A 185 1.45 5.09 -8.24
N THR A 186 0.74 5.84 -9.09
CA THR A 186 0.08 7.08 -8.69
C THR A 186 -0.92 6.85 -7.57
N ALA A 187 -1.78 5.83 -7.69
CA ALA A 187 -2.73 5.48 -6.64
C ALA A 187 -2.02 5.14 -5.31
N MET A 188 -0.93 4.36 -5.38
CA MET A 188 -0.13 4.02 -4.20
C MET A 188 0.47 5.27 -3.55
N MET A 189 1.14 6.11 -4.34
CA MET A 189 1.88 7.28 -3.84
C MET A 189 0.96 8.32 -3.23
N VAL A 190 -0.17 8.62 -3.89
CA VAL A 190 -1.14 9.59 -3.35
C VAL A 190 -1.77 9.05 -2.07
N GLY A 191 -2.16 7.77 -2.03
CA GLY A 191 -2.67 7.12 -0.82
C GLY A 191 -1.67 7.18 0.34
N MET A 192 -0.40 6.80 0.09
CA MET A 192 0.67 6.84 1.08
C MET A 192 0.97 8.25 1.58
N LEU A 193 0.93 9.26 0.70
CA LEU A 193 1.16 10.65 1.08
C LEU A 193 0.07 11.18 2.00
N ILE A 194 -1.20 10.87 1.71
CA ILE A 194 -2.32 11.23 2.58
C ILE A 194 -2.18 10.56 3.96
N PHE A 195 -1.88 9.25 3.99
CA PHE A 195 -1.63 8.54 5.25
C PHE A 195 -0.46 9.13 6.03
N SER A 196 0.64 9.47 5.37
CA SER A 196 1.81 10.10 6.00
C SER A 196 1.45 11.45 6.61
N ALA A 197 0.67 12.27 5.91
CA ALA A 197 0.18 13.54 6.43
C ALA A 197 -0.68 13.35 7.70
N MET A 198 -1.52 12.32 7.74
CA MET A 198 -2.31 11.98 8.93
C MET A 198 -1.44 11.52 10.10
N ILE A 199 -0.39 10.73 9.85
CA ILE A 199 0.58 10.32 10.87
C ILE A 199 1.32 11.55 11.43
N VAL A 200 1.76 12.48 10.56
CA VAL A 200 2.43 13.71 10.99
C VAL A 200 1.49 14.59 11.81
N LYS A 201 0.26 14.80 11.34
CA LYS A 201 -0.77 15.55 12.09
C LYS A 201 -0.92 14.95 13.49
N PHE A 202 -1.11 13.63 13.56
CA PHE A 202 -1.21 12.94 14.84
C PHE A 202 0.05 13.12 15.73
N ALA A 203 1.24 12.97 15.16
CA ALA A 203 2.48 13.14 15.90
C ALA A 203 2.62 14.56 16.48
N LEU A 204 2.15 15.58 15.76
CA LEU A 204 2.10 16.96 16.26
C LEU A 204 1.06 17.11 17.37
N ASP A 205 -0.14 16.55 17.20
CA ASP A 205 -1.21 16.62 18.19
C ASP A 205 -0.83 15.93 19.52
N VAL A 206 -0.02 14.86 19.47
CA VAL A 206 0.48 14.15 20.66
C VAL A 206 1.76 14.77 21.22
N GLY A 207 2.69 15.16 20.35
CA GLY A 207 4.01 15.63 20.75
C GLY A 207 4.06 17.11 21.14
N THR A 208 3.02 17.89 20.81
CA THR A 208 3.00 19.34 21.00
C THR A 208 1.66 19.82 21.54
N ASN A 209 1.60 21.07 21.99
CA ASN A 209 0.33 21.73 22.33
C ASN A 209 -0.37 22.34 21.10
N LEU A 210 0.12 22.08 19.88
CA LEU A 210 -0.51 22.54 18.66
C LEU A 210 -1.69 21.61 18.35
N VAL A 211 -2.90 22.11 18.53
CA VAL A 211 -4.14 21.37 18.20
C VAL A 211 -4.59 21.76 16.81
N ILE A 212 -4.46 20.85 15.85
CA ILE A 212 -5.02 21.05 14.51
C ILE A 212 -6.49 20.59 14.55
N MET A 213 -7.41 21.56 14.61
CA MET A 213 -8.85 21.28 14.62
C MET A 213 -9.34 20.91 13.22
N THR A 214 -9.54 19.62 12.98
CA THR A 214 -10.22 19.10 11.80
C THR A 214 -11.55 18.46 12.21
N PRO A 215 -12.67 18.77 11.54
CA PRO A 215 -13.94 18.12 11.81
C PRO A 215 -13.85 16.60 11.61
N ILE A 216 -14.53 15.82 12.45
CA ILE A 216 -14.51 14.34 12.43
C ILE A 216 -14.86 13.78 11.04
N TRP A 217 -15.89 14.33 10.40
CA TRP A 217 -16.30 13.90 9.05
C TRP A 217 -15.22 14.13 7.98
N MET A 218 -14.43 15.19 8.12
CA MET A 218 -13.36 15.53 7.20
C MET A 218 -12.21 14.53 7.34
N GLU A 219 -11.82 14.20 8.56
CA GLU A 219 -10.80 13.19 8.84
C GLU A 219 -11.21 11.82 8.30
N PHE A 220 -12.45 11.40 8.58
CA PHE A 220 -13.00 10.16 8.02
C PHE A 220 -12.95 10.17 6.49
N THR A 221 -13.34 11.27 5.84
CA THR A 221 -13.35 11.38 4.38
C THR A 221 -11.93 11.28 3.81
N ILE A 222 -10.96 11.94 4.44
CA ILE A 222 -9.54 11.91 4.02
C ILE A 222 -8.99 10.47 4.14
N ILE A 223 -9.22 9.81 5.26
CA ILE A 223 -8.77 8.42 5.48
C ILE A 223 -9.49 7.46 4.54
N ALA A 224 -10.80 7.63 4.35
CA ALA A 224 -11.58 6.81 3.44
C ALA A 224 -11.08 6.93 2.00
N PHE A 225 -10.80 8.16 1.56
CA PHE A 225 -10.23 8.42 0.24
C PHE A 225 -8.83 7.78 0.09
N ALA A 226 -7.96 7.93 1.09
CA ALA A 226 -6.64 7.29 1.10
C ALA A 226 -6.74 5.76 1.01
N LEU A 227 -7.66 5.16 1.77
CA LEU A 227 -7.94 3.72 1.72
C LEU A 227 -8.40 3.30 0.32
N VAL A 228 -9.34 4.02 -0.29
CA VAL A 228 -9.81 3.72 -1.66
C VAL A 228 -8.64 3.73 -2.66
N LEU A 229 -7.72 4.69 -2.56
CA LEU A 229 -6.54 4.76 -3.42
C LEU A 229 -5.60 3.57 -3.21
N LEU A 230 -5.30 3.20 -1.96
CA LEU A 230 -4.45 2.05 -1.65
C LEU A 230 -5.09 0.72 -2.07
N LEU A 231 -6.39 0.58 -1.86
CA LEU A 231 -7.19 -0.56 -2.32
C LEU A 231 -7.18 -0.66 -3.85
N GLY A 232 -7.40 0.46 -4.54
CA GLY A 232 -7.28 0.55 -6.01
C GLY A 232 -5.88 0.17 -6.49
N SER A 233 -4.84 0.63 -5.78
CA SER A 233 -3.46 0.25 -6.06
C SER A 233 -3.23 -1.26 -5.90
N ALA A 234 -3.69 -1.88 -4.81
CA ALA A 234 -3.56 -3.33 -4.61
C ALA A 234 -4.26 -4.13 -5.72
N TRP A 235 -5.43 -3.67 -6.17
CA TRP A 235 -6.15 -4.26 -7.31
C TRP A 235 -5.37 -4.12 -8.63
N LEU A 236 -4.87 -2.92 -8.95
CA LEU A 236 -4.06 -2.67 -10.14
C LEU A 236 -2.77 -3.50 -10.14
N PHE A 237 -2.11 -3.62 -8.98
CA PHE A 237 -0.95 -4.49 -8.82
C PHE A 237 -1.30 -5.95 -9.10
N GLY A 238 -2.43 -6.45 -8.57
CA GLY A 238 -2.94 -7.79 -8.86
C GLY A 238 -3.17 -8.03 -10.37
N ARG A 239 -3.69 -7.02 -11.09
CA ARG A 239 -3.85 -7.05 -12.55
C ARG A 239 -2.49 -7.07 -13.27
N LEU A 240 -1.56 -6.20 -12.89
CA LEU A 240 -0.19 -6.16 -13.43
C LEU A 240 0.52 -7.50 -13.27
N THR A 241 0.46 -8.10 -12.08
CA THR A 241 1.12 -9.39 -11.84
C THR A 241 0.60 -10.49 -12.75
N ARG A 242 -0.72 -10.50 -13.02
CA ARG A 242 -1.34 -11.45 -13.96
C ARG A 242 -0.86 -11.20 -15.39
N SER A 243 -0.87 -9.95 -15.84
CA SER A 243 -0.44 -9.56 -17.19
C SER A 243 1.00 -9.98 -17.44
N ILE A 244 1.91 -9.57 -16.55
CA ILE A 244 3.35 -9.88 -16.62
C ILE A 244 3.59 -11.38 -16.57
N THR A 245 2.90 -12.11 -15.69
CA THR A 245 3.03 -13.57 -15.58
C THR A 245 2.57 -14.29 -16.85
N ALA A 246 1.50 -13.81 -17.49
CA ALA A 246 1.02 -14.36 -18.75
C ALA A 246 2.03 -14.09 -19.88
N ALA A 247 2.50 -12.85 -20.00
CA ALA A 247 3.49 -12.45 -20.99
C ALA A 247 4.80 -13.25 -20.86
N GLN A 248 5.34 -13.39 -19.64
CA GLN A 248 6.54 -14.22 -19.42
C GLN A 248 6.31 -15.70 -19.76
N ALA A 249 5.13 -16.24 -19.48
CA ALA A 249 4.84 -17.63 -19.79
C ALA A 249 4.73 -17.91 -21.30
N GLU A 250 4.35 -16.90 -22.08
CA GLU A 250 4.26 -16.96 -23.53
C GLU A 250 5.59 -16.69 -24.20
N TYR A 251 6.28 -15.61 -23.81
CA TYR A 251 7.46 -15.09 -24.48
C TYR A 251 8.75 -15.83 -24.12
N LEU A 252 9.02 -16.10 -22.83
CA LEU A 252 10.33 -16.62 -22.40
C LEU A 252 10.71 -17.97 -23.02
N PRO A 253 9.79 -18.93 -23.24
CA PRO A 253 10.14 -20.18 -23.92
C PRO A 253 10.59 -20.00 -25.38
N GLN A 254 10.30 -18.86 -26.01
CA GLN A 254 10.64 -18.57 -27.40
C GLN A 254 12.01 -17.90 -27.55
N VAL A 255 12.61 -17.46 -26.45
CA VAL A 255 13.88 -16.75 -26.45
C VAL A 255 15.02 -17.72 -26.75
N ASP A 256 15.70 -17.52 -27.87
CA ASP A 256 16.93 -18.24 -28.19
C ASP A 256 18.09 -17.73 -27.32
N THR A 257 18.39 -18.48 -26.27
CA THR A 257 19.46 -18.14 -25.34
C THR A 257 20.85 -18.22 -25.98
N SER A 258 21.00 -18.94 -27.10
CA SER A 258 22.27 -19.01 -27.82
C SER A 258 22.55 -17.72 -28.59
N ALA A 259 21.54 -17.18 -29.28
CA ALA A 259 21.65 -15.90 -29.98
C ALA A 259 21.97 -14.73 -29.03
N LEU A 260 21.44 -14.75 -27.80
CA LEU A 260 21.75 -13.74 -26.79
C LEU A 260 23.18 -13.83 -26.25
N ALA A 261 23.76 -15.03 -26.20
CA ALA A 261 25.16 -15.21 -25.81
C ALA A 261 26.10 -14.62 -26.86
N ASP A 262 25.76 -14.75 -28.14
CA ASP A 262 26.56 -14.23 -29.26
C ASP A 262 26.46 -12.70 -29.40
N ALA A 263 25.33 -12.11 -28.97
CA ALA A 263 25.12 -10.66 -28.96
C ALA A 263 25.82 -9.93 -27.79
N ALA A 264 26.41 -10.66 -26.84
CA ALA A 264 27.19 -10.03 -25.78
C ALA A 264 28.45 -9.41 -26.41
N PRO A 265 28.73 -8.10 -26.23
CA PRO A 265 29.92 -7.49 -26.79
C PRO A 265 31.14 -8.29 -26.32
N ALA A 266 31.95 -8.75 -27.27
CA ALA A 266 33.13 -9.55 -26.99
C ALA A 266 33.90 -8.89 -25.84
N ARG A 267 34.01 -9.58 -24.71
CA ARG A 267 34.74 -9.04 -23.55
C ARG A 267 36.12 -8.66 -24.07
N PRO A 268 36.58 -7.40 -23.93
CA PRO A 268 37.89 -7.01 -24.41
C PRO A 268 38.92 -7.89 -23.70
N THR A 269 39.54 -8.81 -24.46
CA THR A 269 40.54 -9.72 -23.95
C THR A 269 41.79 -8.89 -23.68
N VAL A 270 42.02 -8.54 -22.41
CA VAL A 270 43.25 -7.84 -22.01
C VAL A 270 44.37 -8.86 -22.03
N THR A 271 45.10 -8.94 -23.15
CA THR A 271 46.32 -9.72 -23.24
C THR A 271 47.41 -9.01 -22.45
N ILE A 272 47.73 -9.51 -21.26
CA ILE A 272 48.89 -9.03 -20.49
C ILE A 272 50.14 -9.59 -21.18
N ILE A 273 50.87 -8.73 -21.89
CA ILE A 273 52.17 -9.08 -22.45
C ILE A 273 53.18 -8.98 -21.29
N GLY A 274 53.68 -10.13 -20.83
CA GLY A 274 54.74 -10.19 -19.83
C GLY A 274 56.07 -9.70 -20.41
N THR A 275 56.70 -8.77 -19.69
CA THR A 275 58.07 -8.28 -19.91
C THR A 275 59.10 -9.14 -19.21
#